data_AF-A0A0V8D6P4-F1
#
_entry.id   AF-A0A0V8D6P4-F1
#
_cell.length_a   1.000
_cell.length_b   1.000
_cell.length_c   1.000
_cell.angle_alpha   90.00
_cell.angle_beta   90.00
_cell.angle_gamma   90.00
#
_symmetry.space_group_name_H-M   'P 1'
#
loop_
_entity.id
_entity.type
_entity.pdbx_description
1 polymer ?
#
loop_
_entity_poly.entity_id
_entity_poly.type
_entity_poly.pdbx_seq_one_letter_code
_entity_poly.pdbx_strand_id
1 'polypeptide(L)'
;MTKFETAEELISFVKEKGMKRGFYKNSGRIQYLIGFDSMGMMSVTTPPQVAKGRLGKKYSATGWNMLDDSNFNKLDWFLKAEYIGQNLDGAKND
;
A
#
# COMPACT_ATOMS: atom_id res chain seq x y z
N MET A 1 -15.39 12.04 -4.47
CA MET A 1 -14.16 11.47 -3.86
C MET A 1 -13.90 12.28 -2.61
N THR A 2 -13.61 11.66 -1.46
CA THR A 2 -13.28 12.40 -0.23
C THR A 2 -11.98 13.16 -0.46
N LYS A 3 -11.97 14.47 -0.21
CA LYS A 3 -10.77 15.30 -0.27
C LYS A 3 -10.13 15.28 1.12
N PHE A 4 -8.84 14.93 1.21
CA PHE A 4 -8.08 15.00 2.44
C PHE A 4 -7.32 16.33 2.46
N GLU A 5 -7.60 17.18 3.44
CA GLU A 5 -6.95 18.47 3.64
C GLU A 5 -5.77 18.35 4.62
N THR A 6 -5.72 17.28 5.43
CA THR A 6 -4.62 17.02 6.36
C THR A 6 -4.13 15.57 6.32
N ALA A 7 -2.88 15.36 6.75
CA ALA A 7 -2.33 14.01 6.94
C ALA A 7 -3.10 13.22 8.02
N GLU A 8 -3.63 13.91 9.03
CA GLU A 8 -4.42 13.29 10.11
C GLU A 8 -5.74 12.72 9.60
N GLU A 9 -6.43 13.42 8.69
CA GLU A 9 -7.64 12.92 8.02
C GLU A 9 -7.35 11.67 7.20
N LEU A 10 -6.27 11.67 6.43
CA LEU A 10 -5.85 10.50 5.66
C LEU A 10 -5.53 9.32 6.58
N ILE A 11 -4.74 9.53 7.63
CA ILE A 11 -4.35 8.48 8.57
C ILE A 11 -5.58 7.92 9.29
N SER A 12 -6.50 8.80 9.71
CA SER A 12 -7.75 8.40 10.35
C SER A 12 -8.61 7.58 9.39
N PHE A 13 -8.75 8.03 8.14
CA PHE A 13 -9.47 7.30 7.10
C PHE A 13 -8.85 5.92 6.80
N VAL A 14 -7.52 5.84 6.66
CA VAL A 14 -6.80 4.57 6.46
C VAL A 14 -7.02 3.62 7.63
N LYS A 15 -7.04 4.13 8.87
CA LYS A 15 -7.34 3.35 10.08
C LYS A 15 -8.79 2.88 10.11
N GLU A 16 -9.75 3.74 9.79
CA GLU A 16 -11.18 3.39 9.68
C GLU A 16 -11.42 2.30 8.65
N LYS A 17 -10.69 2.35 7.52
CA LYS A 17 -10.75 1.33 6.47
C LYS A 17 -9.97 0.05 6.81
N GLY A 18 -9.29 0.01 7.97
CA GLY A 18 -8.58 -1.17 8.44
C GLY A 18 -7.44 -1.61 7.53
N MET A 19 -6.82 -0.69 6.79
CA MET A 19 -5.69 -1.01 5.92
C MET A 19 -4.48 -1.47 6.75
N LYS A 20 -3.88 -2.59 6.35
CA LYS A 20 -2.77 -3.24 7.04
C LYS A 20 -1.53 -3.22 6.16
N ARG A 21 -0.37 -3.30 6.77
CA ARG A 21 0.86 -3.64 6.01
C ARG A 21 0.70 -5.06 5.47
N GLY A 22 0.98 -5.25 4.19
CA GLY A 22 0.74 -6.53 3.52
C GLY A 22 0.55 -6.42 2.02
N PHE A 23 0.27 -7.56 1.41
CA PHE A 23 0.01 -7.67 -0.01
C PHE A 23 -1.46 -7.41 -0.32
N TYR A 24 -1.67 -6.66 -1.39
CA TYR A 24 -2.97 -6.26 -1.91
C TYR A 24 -3.05 -6.62 -3.38
N LYS A 25 -4.20 -7.16 -3.80
CA LYS A 25 -4.48 -7.58 -5.18
C LYS A 25 -5.64 -6.79 -5.74
N ASN A 26 -5.44 -6.18 -6.91
CA ASN A 26 -6.53 -5.55 -7.65
C ASN A 26 -6.29 -5.76 -9.15
N SER A 27 -7.29 -6.32 -9.84
CA SER A 27 -7.24 -6.55 -11.29
C SER A 27 -5.98 -7.31 -11.74
N GLY A 28 -5.60 -8.36 -10.99
CA GLY A 28 -4.41 -9.19 -11.26
C GLY A 28 -3.07 -8.55 -10.89
N ARG A 29 -3.03 -7.27 -10.50
CA ARG A 29 -1.82 -6.60 -10.01
C ARG A 29 -1.70 -6.77 -8.50
N ILE A 30 -0.53 -7.19 -8.04
CA ILE A 30 -0.22 -7.32 -6.62
C ILE A 30 0.79 -6.25 -6.23
N GLN A 31 0.51 -5.53 -5.15
CA GLN A 31 1.42 -4.57 -4.53
C GLN A 31 1.54 -4.83 -3.03
N TYR A 32 2.69 -4.49 -2.47
CA TYR A 32 2.96 -4.60 -1.05
C TYR A 32 2.91 -3.22 -0.42
N LEU A 33 1.93 -3.00 0.46
CA LEU A 33 1.86 -1.83 1.32
C LEU A 33 2.84 -2.01 2.48
N ILE A 34 3.84 -1.15 2.54
CA ILE A 34 4.86 -1.12 3.60
C ILE A 34 4.36 -0.30 4.78
N GLY A 35 3.60 0.77 4.55
CA GLY A 35 2.97 1.57 5.60
C GLY A 35 2.63 2.99 5.17
N PHE A 36 2.09 3.75 6.12
CA PHE A 36 1.82 5.17 6.02
C PHE A 36 2.65 5.93 7.05
N ASP A 37 3.05 7.16 6.76
CA ASP A 37 3.65 8.08 7.72
C ASP A 37 2.72 9.24 8.09
N SER A 38 3.15 10.03 9.09
CA SER A 38 2.40 11.18 9.61
C SER A 38 2.32 12.36 8.64
N MET A 39 3.04 12.32 7.52
CA MET A 39 3.01 13.36 6.48
C MET A 39 2.10 12.97 5.30
N GLY A 40 1.42 11.84 5.41
CA GLY A 40 0.56 11.31 4.36
C GLY A 40 1.31 10.62 3.23
N MET A 41 2.56 10.21 3.45
CA MET A 41 3.25 9.34 2.51
C MET A 41 2.80 7.89 2.70
N MET A 42 2.46 7.26 1.59
CA MET A 42 2.23 5.83 1.52
C MET A 42 3.44 5.17 0.86
N SER A 43 4.05 4.18 1.53
CA SER A 43 5.20 3.46 1.01
C SER A 43 4.76 2.11 0.45
N VAL A 44 5.03 1.89 -0.84
CA VAL A 44 4.57 0.72 -1.59
C VAL A 44 5.71 0.13 -2.40
N THR A 45 5.72 -1.19 -2.57
CA THR A 45 6.66 -1.89 -3.45
C THR A 45 6.00 -3.09 -4.13
N THR A 46 6.71 -3.76 -5.02
CA THR A 46 6.20 -4.94 -5.73
C THR A 46 6.69 -6.25 -5.12
N PRO A 47 5.95 -7.37 -5.30
CA PRO A 47 6.40 -8.71 -4.90
C PRO A 47 7.85 -9.06 -5.28
N PRO A 48 8.31 -8.83 -6.53
CA PRO A 48 9.68 -9.17 -6.91
C PRO A 48 10.74 -8.32 -6.20
N GLN A 49 10.43 -7.07 -5.86
CA GLN A 49 11.33 -6.20 -5.09
C GLN A 49 11.49 -6.70 -3.65
N VAL A 50 10.40 -7.08 -2.99
CA VAL A 50 10.45 -7.68 -1.64
C VAL A 50 11.26 -8.98 -1.65
N ALA A 51 11.03 -9.86 -2.64
CA ALA A 51 11.76 -11.12 -2.76
C ALA A 51 13.27 -10.90 -2.94
N LYS A 52 13.68 -9.97 -3.82
CA LYS A 52 15.09 -9.56 -3.95
C LYS A 52 15.65 -9.04 -2.62
N GLY A 53 14.82 -8.33 -1.85
CA GLY A 53 15.17 -7.81 -0.54
C GLY A 53 15.51 -8.89 0.50
N ARG A 54 14.67 -9.93 0.57
CA ARG A 54 14.86 -11.07 1.50
C ARG A 54 16.16 -11.85 1.25
N LEU A 55 16.73 -11.78 0.04
CA LEU A 55 18.02 -12.39 -0.34
C LEU A 55 19.24 -11.56 0.12
N GLY A 56 19.10 -10.69 1.13
CA GLY A 56 20.18 -9.88 1.69
C GLY A 56 20.49 -8.59 0.92
N LYS A 57 19.69 -8.23 -0.09
CA LYS A 57 19.79 -6.93 -0.78
C LYS A 57 18.78 -5.93 -0.19
N LYS A 58 19.02 -4.63 -0.33
CA LYS A 58 17.98 -3.63 -0.01
C LYS A 58 16.94 -3.62 -1.13
N TYR A 59 15.66 -3.57 -0.80
CA TYR A 59 14.59 -3.34 -1.77
C TYR A 59 14.23 -1.85 -1.81
N SER A 60 13.87 -1.35 -2.99
CA SER A 60 13.37 0.01 -3.15
C SER A 60 11.86 0.04 -2.94
N ALA A 61 11.40 1.03 -2.18
CA ALA A 61 10.00 1.37 -2.05
C ALA A 61 9.73 2.65 -2.83
N THR A 62 8.55 2.73 -3.43
CA THR A 62 8.03 3.97 -3.99
C THR A 62 7.16 4.64 -2.93
N GLY A 63 7.52 5.87 -2.56
CA GLY A 63 6.69 6.73 -1.73
C GLY A 63 5.69 7.47 -2.59
N TRP A 64 4.43 7.44 -2.21
CA TRP A 64 3.36 8.24 -2.82
C TRP A 64 2.90 9.26 -1.81
N ASN A 65 3.00 10.53 -2.15
CA ASN A 65 2.41 11.59 -1.33
C ASN A 65 0.91 11.60 -1.58
N MET A 66 0.14 11.13 -0.62
CA MET A 66 -1.30 11.01 -0.75
C MET A 66 -2.05 12.32 -0.43
N LEU A 67 -1.32 13.39 -0.09
CA LEU A 67 -1.84 14.77 -0.07
C LEU A 67 -1.73 15.46 -1.44
N ASP A 68 -1.02 14.85 -2.38
CA ASP A 68 -0.98 15.28 -3.77
C ASP A 68 -2.11 14.59 -4.55
N ASP A 69 -3.08 15.40 -4.99
CA ASP A 69 -4.27 14.98 -5.73
C ASP A 69 -3.93 14.07 -6.92
N SER A 70 -2.76 14.25 -7.56
CA SER A 70 -2.32 13.40 -8.68
C SER A 70 -2.09 11.94 -8.29
N ASN A 71 -1.94 11.65 -6.99
CA ASN A 71 -1.73 10.31 -6.43
C ASN A 71 -3.00 9.70 -5.85
N PHE A 72 -4.14 10.41 -5.81
CA PHE A 72 -5.37 9.93 -5.16
C PHE A 72 -5.90 8.64 -5.80
N ASN A 73 -5.76 8.50 -7.11
CA ASN A 73 -6.08 7.27 -7.83
C ASN A 73 -5.31 6.05 -7.30
N LYS A 74 -4.11 6.26 -6.76
CA LYS A 74 -3.30 5.21 -6.13
C LYS A 74 -3.87 4.81 -4.76
N LEU A 75 -4.44 5.76 -4.00
CA LEU A 75 -5.17 5.45 -2.76
C LEU A 75 -6.41 4.60 -3.08
N ASP A 76 -7.20 5.09 -4.03
CA ASP A 76 -8.44 4.45 -4.46
C ASP A 76 -8.19 3.04 -4.97
N TRP A 77 -7.07 2.82 -5.67
CA TRP A 77 -6.61 1.49 -6.06
C TRP A 77 -6.48 0.55 -4.86
N PHE A 78 -5.85 1.00 -3.76
CA PHE A 78 -5.64 0.21 -2.55
C PHE A 78 -6.92 0.00 -1.74
N LEU A 79 -7.82 0.99 -1.70
CA LEU A 79 -9.11 0.88 -1.04
C LEU A 79 -10.03 -0.15 -1.71
N LYS A 80 -9.86 -0.34 -3.02
CA LYS A 80 -10.57 -1.35 -3.82
C LYS A 80 -9.80 -2.66 -3.92
N ALA A 81 -8.55 -2.71 -3.48
CA ALA A 81 -7.73 -3.90 -3.54
C ALA A 81 -8.09 -4.88 -2.43
N GLU A 82 -8.13 -6.16 -2.79
CA GLU A 82 -8.29 -7.25 -1.85
C GLU A 82 -7.00 -7.44 -1.04
N TYR A 83 -7.12 -7.45 0.29
CA TYR A 83 -6.00 -7.80 1.16
C TYR A 83 -5.80 -9.32 1.14
N ILE A 84 -4.63 -9.77 0.67
CA ILE A 84 -4.31 -11.20 0.50
C ILE A 84 -3.29 -11.72 1.53
N GLY A 85 -2.95 -10.92 2.55
CA GLY A 85 -2.09 -11.33 3.66
C GLY A 85 -0.69 -10.70 3.68
N GLN A 86 0.12 -11.07 4.65
CA GLN A 86 1.47 -10.53 4.85
C GLN A 86 2.57 -11.34 4.13
N ASN A 87 2.23 -12.51 3.61
CA ASN A 87 3.12 -13.38 2.85
C ASN A 87 2.43 -13.81 1.57
N LEU A 88 3.11 -13.65 0.43
CA LEU A 88 2.62 -14.08 -0.89
C LEU A 88 2.44 -15.60 -0.99
N ASP A 89 3.23 -16.35 -0.22
CA ASP A 89 3.20 -17.81 -0.25
C ASP A 89 1.88 -18.38 0.29
N GLY A 90 1.13 -17.59 1.09
CA GLY A 90 -0.22 -17.94 1.54
C GLY A 90 -1.31 -17.70 0.49
N ALA A 91 -1.06 -16.87 -0.53
CA ALA A 91 -2.03 -16.50 -1.57
C ALA A 91 -1.96 -17.38 -2.84
N LYS A 92 -1.10 -18.41 -2.84
CA LYS A 92 -1.01 -19.42 -3.91
C LYS A 92 -1.87 -20.66 -3.65
N ASN A 93 -2.50 -20.75 -2.47
CA ASN A 93 -3.21 -21.95 -2.01
C ASN A 93 -4.74 -21.76 -1.89
N ASP A 94 -5.30 -20.70 -2.45
CA ASP A 94 -6.76 -20.54 -2.66
C ASP A 94 -7.06 -20.45 -4.16
#